data_AF-Q2B1H2-F1
#
_entry.id   AF-Q2B1H2-F1
#
_cell.length_a   1.000
_cell.length_b   1.000
_cell.length_c   1.000
_cell.angle_alpha   90.00
_cell.angle_beta   90.00
_cell.angle_gamma   90.00
#
_symmetry.space_group_name_H-M   'P 1'
#
loop_
_entity.id
_entity.type
_entity.pdbx_description
1 polymer ?
#
loop_
_entity_poly.entity_id
_entity_poly.type
_entity_poly.pdbx_seq_one_letter_code
_entity_poly.pdbx_strand_id
1 'polypeptide(L)'
;MQIPVGNLLAKMEKELQGAKSSSSEEMIRERVYSIKALCELLLEGEKTSSEPVRPAASYIPQPVQESVPLASIQQPRKMNMENEANGDSIFDF
;
A
#
# COMPACT_ATOMS: atom_id res chain seq x y z
N MET A 1 -4.90 3.55 7.52
CA MET A 1 -5.73 3.48 8.74
C MET A 1 -4.80 3.39 9.94
N GLN A 2 -4.53 4.51 10.62
CA GLN A 2 -3.64 4.50 11.79
C GLN A 2 -4.50 4.08 13.00
N ILE A 3 -4.35 2.83 13.44
CA ILE A 3 -5.03 2.38 14.67
C ILE A 3 -4.33 3.07 15.83
N PRO A 4 -5.03 3.86 16.67
CA PRO A 4 -4.38 4.53 17.79
C PRO A 4 -3.85 3.50 18.78
N VAL A 5 -2.66 3.75 19.33
CA VAL A 5 -1.95 2.85 20.26
C VAL A 5 -2.86 2.37 21.40
N GLY A 6 -3.67 3.28 21.96
CA GLY A 6 -4.62 2.93 23.02
C GLY A 6 -5.62 1.82 22.64
N ASN A 7 -6.07 1.78 21.38
CA ASN A 7 -6.99 0.74 20.91
C ASN A 7 -6.29 -0.62 20.75
N LEU A 8 -5.00 -0.63 20.40
CA LEU A 8 -4.20 -1.87 20.35
C LEU A 8 -3.98 -2.42 21.77
N LEU A 9 -3.63 -1.55 22.72
CA LEU A 9 -3.46 -1.94 24.12
C LEU A 9 -4.76 -2.50 24.73
N ALA A 10 -5.90 -1.86 24.47
CA ALA A 10 -7.20 -2.36 24.91
C ALA A 10 -7.54 -3.75 24.30
N LYS A 11 -7.16 -3.99 23.03
CA LYS A 11 -7.33 -5.30 22.40
C LYS A 11 -6.43 -6.36 23.05
N MET A 12 -5.17 -6.03 23.34
CA MET A 12 -4.26 -6.93 24.06
C MET A 12 -4.82 -7.32 25.43
N GLU A 13 -5.38 -6.36 26.17
CA GLU A 13 -5.99 -6.62 27.47
C GLU A 13 -7.17 -7.59 27.36
N LYS A 14 -8.03 -7.40 26.36
CA LYS A 14 -9.15 -8.31 26.09
C LYS A 14 -8.67 -9.73 25.77
N GLU A 15 -7.67 -9.86 24.91
CA GLU A 15 -7.08 -11.17 24.57
C GLU A 15 -6.44 -11.83 25.81
N LEU A 16 -5.78 -11.05 26.67
CA LEU A 16 -5.19 -11.53 27.91
C LEU A 16 -6.26 -12.00 28.91
N GLN A 17 -7.35 -11.27 29.06
CA GLN A 17 -8.50 -11.71 29.88
C GLN A 17 -9.12 -12.99 29.32
N GLY A 18 -9.25 -13.09 27.99
CA GLY A 18 -9.71 -14.29 27.30
C GLY A 18 -8.81 -15.51 27.53
N ALA A 19 -7.49 -15.32 27.51
CA ALA A 19 -6.52 -16.36 27.82
C ALA A 19 -6.65 -16.84 29.28
N LYS A 20 -6.73 -15.90 30.24
CA LYS A 20 -6.86 -16.22 31.67
C LYS A 20 -8.15 -16.97 32.02
N SER A 21 -9.21 -16.77 31.24
CA SER A 21 -10.50 -17.43 31.43
C SER A 21 -10.67 -18.70 30.60
N SER A 22 -9.71 -19.03 29.73
CA SER A 22 -9.78 -20.21 28.86
C SER A 22 -9.43 -21.49 29.62
N SER A 23 -10.17 -22.56 29.33
CA SER A 23 -9.97 -23.88 29.95
C SER A 23 -9.14 -24.86 29.11
N SER A 24 -8.79 -24.48 27.87
CA SER A 24 -7.96 -25.28 26.96
C SER A 24 -6.63 -24.58 26.69
N GLU A 25 -5.54 -25.33 26.74
CA GLU A 25 -4.20 -24.85 26.41
C GLU A 25 -4.09 -24.37 24.96
N GLU A 26 -4.81 -24.99 24.04
CA GLU A 26 -4.86 -24.58 22.64
C GLU A 26 -5.44 -23.17 22.48
N MET A 27 -6.56 -22.90 23.17
CA MET A 27 -7.21 -21.59 23.17
C MET A 27 -6.31 -20.53 23.81
N ILE A 28 -5.61 -20.88 24.90
CA ILE A 28 -4.62 -19.99 25.53
C ILE A 28 -3.53 -19.64 24.51
N ARG A 29 -2.99 -20.64 23.80
CA ARG A 29 -1.93 -20.44 22.82
C ARG A 29 -2.38 -19.55 21.66
N GLU A 30 -3.58 -19.73 21.13
CA GLU A 30 -4.15 -18.88 20.08
C GLU A 30 -4.30 -17.41 20.53
N ARG A 31 -4.80 -17.19 21.75
CA ARG A 31 -4.91 -15.86 22.36
C ARG A 31 -3.54 -15.20 22.52
N VAL A 32 -2.53 -15.97 22.95
CA VAL A 32 -1.14 -15.48 23.09
C VAL A 32 -0.54 -15.11 21.73
N TYR A 33 -0.77 -15.90 20.69
CA TYR A 33 -0.35 -15.54 19.33
C TYR A 33 -1.00 -14.26 18.83
N SER A 34 -2.28 -14.05 19.15
CA SER A 34 -2.98 -12.80 18.82
C SER A 34 -2.34 -11.60 19.51
N ILE A 35 -1.97 -11.74 20.79
CA ILE A 35 -1.23 -10.69 21.54
C ILE A 35 0.13 -10.42 20.88
N LYS A 36 0.89 -11.47 20.49
CA LYS A 36 2.18 -11.32 19.80
C LYS A 36 2.04 -10.50 18.52
N ALA A 37 1.07 -10.83 17.67
CA ALA A 37 0.82 -10.10 16.43
C ALA A 37 0.44 -8.63 16.67
N LEU A 38 -0.34 -8.34 17.72
CA LEU A 38 -0.67 -6.96 18.10
C LEU A 38 0.58 -6.19 18.54
N CYS A 39 1.52 -6.84 19.22
CA CYS A 39 2.78 -6.21 19.63
C CYS A 39 3.67 -5.91 18.42
N GLU A 40 3.77 -6.86 17.48
CA GLU A 40 4.53 -6.67 16.24
C GLU A 40 3.98 -5.49 15.43
N LEU A 41 2.66 -5.43 15.25
CA LEU A 41 1.98 -4.32 14.57
C LEU A 41 2.24 -2.97 15.24
N LEU A 42 2.24 -2.92 16.57
CA LEU A 42 2.52 -1.70 17.34
C LEU A 42 3.94 -1.18 17.07
N LEU A 43 4.93 -2.09 17.10
CA LEU A 43 6.35 -1.77 16.90
C LEU A 43 6.69 -1.44 15.44
N GLU A 44 5.93 -1.97 14.48
CA GLU A 44 6.05 -1.64 13.05
C GLU A 44 5.45 -0.28 12.71
N GLY A 45 4.32 0.08 13.35
CA GLY A 45 3.64 1.37 13.17
C GLY A 45 4.49 2.58 13.57
N GLU A 46 5.40 2.43 14.53
CA GLU A 46 6.35 3.48 14.93
C GLU A 46 7.40 3.78 13.84
N LYS A 47 7.71 2.81 12.96
CA LYS A 47 8.75 2.95 11.93
C LYS A 47 8.27 3.70 10.69
N THR A 48 6.95 3.81 10.47
CA THR A 48 6.37 4.33 9.22
C THR A 48 5.80 5.75 9.33
N SER A 49 5.82 6.35 10.52
CA SER A 49 5.11 7.62 10.77
C SER A 49 5.96 8.89 10.59
N SER A 50 7.16 8.80 10.02
CA SER A 50 8.09 9.95 9.90
C SER A 50 8.35 10.47 8.48
N GLU A 51 7.62 10.04 7.45
CA GLU A 51 7.69 10.72 6.15
C GLU A 51 6.59 11.78 6.04
N PRO A 52 6.93 13.08 6.05
CA PRO A 52 5.98 14.10 5.65
C PRO A 52 5.64 13.85 4.18
N VAL A 53 4.39 13.48 3.92
CA VAL A 53 3.81 13.45 2.58
C VAL A 53 3.92 14.88 2.04
N ARG A 54 4.96 15.13 1.25
CA ARG A 54 5.07 16.37 0.47
C ARG A 54 3.91 16.36 -0.52
N PRO A 55 3.07 17.41 -0.59
CA PRO A 55 2.11 17.51 -1.66
C PRO A 55 2.88 17.50 -2.98
N ALA A 56 2.60 16.51 -3.83
CA ALA A 56 3.13 16.47 -5.18
C ALA A 56 2.65 17.74 -5.88
N ALA A 57 3.59 18.63 -6.21
CA ALA A 57 3.29 19.85 -6.95
C ALA A 57 2.62 19.46 -8.27
N SER A 58 1.36 19.84 -8.42
CA SER A 58 0.60 19.63 -9.64
C SER A 58 1.26 20.48 -10.73
N TYR A 59 1.98 19.84 -11.66
CA TYR A 59 2.56 20.51 -12.81
C TYR A 59 1.40 20.90 -13.74
N ILE A 60 0.94 22.15 -13.66
CA ILE A 60 0.00 22.71 -14.63
C ILE A 60 0.84 23.05 -15.87
N PRO A 61 0.68 22.37 -17.01
CA PRO A 61 1.34 22.80 -18.24
C PRO A 61 0.77 24.16 -18.65
N GLN A 62 1.63 25.18 -18.71
CA GLN A 62 1.27 26.45 -19.33
C GLN A 62 1.05 26.21 -20.84
N PRO A 63 -0.04 26.73 -21.44
CA PRO A 63 -0.21 26.69 -22.88
C PRO A 63 0.87 27.58 -23.51
N VAL A 64 1.76 26.95 -24.28
CA VAL A 64 2.77 27.61 -25.10
C VAL A 64 2.01 28.39 -26.19
N GLN A 65 2.13 29.72 -26.21
CA GLN A 65 1.66 30.51 -27.35
C GLN A 65 2.50 30.12 -28.56
N GLU A 66 1.89 29.41 -29.50
CA GLU A 66 2.44 29.14 -30.83
C GLU A 66 2.63 30.45 -31.58
N SER A 67 3.85 30.99 -31.55
CA SER A 67 4.32 31.89 -32.60
C SER A 67 4.61 31.04 -33.84
N VAL A 68 3.71 31.08 -34.82
CA VAL A 68 3.86 30.40 -36.11
C VAL A 68 5.06 30.97 -36.86
N PRO A 69 6.00 30.12 -37.33
CA PRO A 69 6.82 30.47 -38.48
C PRO A 69 6.48 29.57 -39.66
N LEU A 70 6.50 30.18 -40.83
CA LEU A 70 6.28 29.56 -42.12
C LEU A 70 7.20 28.36 -42.39
N ALA A 71 6.62 27.42 -43.13
CA ALA A 71 7.23 26.58 -44.17
C ALA A 71 7.98 25.29 -43.78
N SER A 72 7.54 24.25 -44.51
CA SER A 72 8.35 23.16 -45.09
C SER A 72 8.61 21.89 -44.27
N ILE A 73 7.85 20.84 -44.64
CA ILE A 73 8.30 19.47 -44.96
C ILE A 73 9.20 18.77 -43.91
N GLN A 74 8.63 17.77 -43.21
CA GLN A 74 9.17 16.41 -43.10
C GLN A 74 8.24 15.51 -42.25
N GLN A 75 7.82 14.39 -42.82
CA GLN A 75 7.05 13.33 -42.14
C GLN A 75 7.84 12.72 -40.97
N PRO A 76 7.13 12.13 -39.99
CA PRO A 76 7.59 10.82 -39.53
C PRO A 76 6.46 9.79 -39.33
N ARG A 77 6.63 8.70 -40.08
CA ARG A 77 6.46 7.28 -39.74
C ARG A 77 5.18 6.78 -39.05
N LYS A 78 4.54 5.87 -39.80
CA LYS A 78 3.50 4.90 -39.43
C LYS A 78 3.89 4.16 -38.15
N MET A 79 2.99 4.15 -37.17
CA MET A 79 3.11 3.37 -35.94
C MET A 79 2.75 1.92 -36.26
N ASN A 80 3.74 1.03 -36.36
CA ASN A 80 3.52 -0.41 -36.36
C ASN A 80 3.25 -0.84 -34.91
N MET A 81 2.00 -1.15 -34.60
CA MET A 81 1.64 -1.91 -33.40
C MET A 81 1.76 -3.39 -33.73
N GLU A 82 2.97 -3.93 -33.61
CA GLU A 82 3.20 -5.37 -33.46
C GLU A 82 3.89 -5.58 -32.12
N ASN A 83 3.08 -5.77 -31.09
CA ASN A 83 3.52 -6.56 -29.94
C ASN A 83 2.30 -7.21 -29.30
N GLU A 84 1.70 -8.14 -30.04
CA GLU A 84 0.85 -9.20 -29.50
C GLU A 84 1.74 -10.15 -28.69
N ALA A 85 2.20 -9.69 -27.50
CA ALA A 85 3.12 -10.43 -26.65
C ALA A 85 2.77 -10.27 -25.17
N ASN A 86 1.51 -10.53 -24.82
CA ASN A 86 1.08 -10.80 -23.44
C ASN A 86 -0.06 -11.82 -23.41
N GLY A 87 0.07 -12.88 -24.20
CA GLY A 87 -0.90 -13.97 -24.31
C GLY A 87 -0.32 -15.31 -23.89
N ASP A 88 0.07 -15.45 -22.63
CA ASP A 88 0.12 -16.75 -21.95
C ASP A 88 -0.09 -16.52 -20.45
N SER A 89 -1.35 -16.50 -20.03
CA SER A 89 -1.67 -16.56 -18.61
C SER A 89 -1.38 -17.97 -18.11
N ILE A 90 -0.26 -18.08 -17.38
CA ILE A 90 0.30 -19.21 -16.61
C ILE A 90 -0.64 -19.73 -15.48
N PHE A 91 -1.94 -19.50 -15.56
CA PHE A 91 -2.90 -20.17 -14.67
C PHE A 91 -3.32 -21.51 -15.29
N ASP A 92 -2.46 -22.52 -15.11
CA ASP A 92 -2.79 -23.93 -15.28
C ASP A 92 -3.66 -24.36 -14.08
N PHE A 93 -4.93 -24.70 -14.34
CA PHE A 93 -5.90 -25.21 -13.37
C PHE A 93 -6.29 -26.63 -13.74
#